data_AF-A0A2N0ZI57-F1
#
_entry.id   AF-A0A2N0ZI57-F1
#
_cell.length_a   1.000
_cell.length_b   1.000
_cell.length_c   1.000
_cell.angle_alpha   90.00
_cell.angle_beta   90.00
_cell.angle_gamma   90.00
#
_symmetry.space_group_name_H-M   'P 1'
#
loop_
_entity.id
_entity.type
_entity.pdbx_description
1 polymer ?
#
loop_
_entity_poly.entity_id
_entity_poly.type
_entity_poly.pdbx_seq_one_letter_code
_entity_poly.pdbx_strand_id
1 'polypeptide(L)'
;MSQQKRSWEAEEDVLLKELVLQYTSNGDSKADAFRMAAKKLKRSEAACQTRWNAKLKEADQLNLEHVIQFLKTMPPIFLLEENNKLKAEQEGLKAKHHALAKKWENAALHMKEELALYEGVLKVINETK
;
A
#
# COMPACT_ATOMS: atom_id res chain seq x y z
N MET A 1 7.57 -40.71 -14.61
CA MET A 1 7.65 -39.64 -15.62
C MET A 1 8.25 -38.41 -14.98
N SER A 2 9.47 -38.06 -15.34
CA SER A 2 10.22 -36.96 -14.76
C SER A 2 9.54 -35.64 -15.12
N GLN A 3 8.88 -35.00 -14.15
CA GLN A 3 8.31 -33.66 -14.34
C GLN A 3 9.46 -32.67 -14.59
N GLN A 4 9.65 -32.35 -15.86
CA GLN A 4 10.54 -31.29 -16.30
C GLN A 4 9.99 -29.99 -15.68
N LYS A 5 10.67 -29.49 -14.64
CA LYS A 5 10.32 -28.24 -13.98
C LYS A 5 10.47 -27.12 -15.00
N ARG A 6 9.34 -26.63 -15.53
CA ARG A 6 9.34 -25.44 -16.39
C ARG A 6 9.91 -24.28 -15.57
N SER A 7 10.95 -23.65 -16.10
CA SER A 7 11.58 -22.50 -15.47
C SER A 7 10.61 -21.34 -15.40
N TRP A 8 10.73 -20.51 -14.36
CA TRP A 8 9.93 -19.30 -14.19
C TRP A 8 10.44 -18.20 -15.13
N GLU A 9 9.53 -17.63 -15.92
CA GLU A 9 9.76 -16.47 -16.78
C GLU A 9 9.61 -15.16 -15.98
N ALA A 10 10.18 -14.06 -16.46
CA ALA A 10 10.19 -12.79 -15.73
C ALA A 10 8.77 -12.18 -15.63
N GLU A 11 7.96 -12.36 -16.67
CA GLU A 11 6.57 -11.93 -16.75
C GLU A 11 5.71 -12.67 -15.72
N GLU A 12 6.01 -13.95 -15.46
CA GLU A 12 5.32 -14.74 -14.45
C GLU A 12 5.67 -14.28 -13.03
N ASP A 13 6.92 -13.87 -12.81
CA ASP A 13 7.37 -13.23 -11.56
C ASP A 13 6.66 -11.89 -11.33
N VAL A 14 6.53 -11.06 -12.37
CA VAL A 14 5.82 -9.77 -12.31
C VAL A 14 4.35 -9.98 -11.96
N LEU A 15 3.66 -10.90 -12.66
CA LEU A 15 2.23 -11.16 -12.42
C LEU A 15 1.98 -11.72 -11.01
N LEU A 16 2.82 -12.65 -10.56
CA LEU A 16 2.73 -13.19 -9.20
C LEU A 16 2.94 -12.07 -8.17
N LYS A 17 3.88 -11.16 -8.43
CA LYS A 17 4.18 -10.05 -7.53
C LYS A 17 3.04 -9.05 -7.43
N GLU A 18 2.50 -8.63 -8.57
CA GLU A 18 1.38 -7.69 -8.66
C GLU A 18 0.15 -8.21 -7.90
N LEU A 19 -0.23 -9.47 -8.11
CA LEU A 19 -1.39 -10.07 -7.46
C LEU A 19 -1.22 -10.16 -5.94
N VAL A 20 -0.04 -10.57 -5.46
CA VAL A 20 0.19 -10.67 -4.01
C VAL A 20 0.17 -9.29 -3.36
N LEU A 21 0.77 -8.27 -4.00
CA LEU A 21 0.72 -6.90 -3.49
C LEU A 21 -0.71 -6.36 -3.48
N GLN A 22 -1.46 -6.51 -4.57
CA GLN A 22 -2.84 -6.04 -4.69
C GLN A 22 -3.77 -6.65 -3.63
N TYR A 23 -3.69 -7.96 -3.41
CA TYR A 23 -4.51 -8.63 -2.41
C TYR A 23 -4.12 -8.18 -0.99
N THR A 24 -2.82 -8.12 -0.70
CA THR A 24 -2.38 -7.68 0.63
C THR A 24 -2.67 -6.20 0.92
N SER A 25 -2.65 -5.32 -0.09
CA SER A 25 -3.03 -3.91 0.09
C SER A 25 -4.53 -3.72 0.34
N ASN A 26 -5.36 -4.62 -0.19
CA ASN A 26 -6.81 -4.60 0.00
C ASN A 26 -7.26 -5.28 1.31
N GLY A 27 -6.32 -5.86 2.06
CA GLY A 27 -6.60 -6.60 3.31
C GLY A 27 -6.91 -8.09 3.11
N ASP A 28 -6.82 -8.59 1.87
CA ASP A 28 -7.04 -10.00 1.55
C ASP A 28 -5.83 -10.87 1.93
N SER A 29 -6.08 -12.18 2.07
CA SER A 29 -5.04 -13.13 2.45
C SER A 29 -4.06 -13.40 1.30
N LYS A 30 -2.78 -13.63 1.64
CA LYS A 30 -1.77 -14.08 0.66
C LYS A 30 -2.13 -15.44 0.03
N ALA A 31 -2.88 -16.29 0.73
CA ALA A 31 -3.34 -17.56 0.19
C ALA A 31 -4.33 -17.36 -0.96
N ASP A 32 -5.26 -16.41 -0.84
CA ASP A 32 -6.18 -16.07 -1.92
C ASP A 32 -5.44 -15.46 -3.12
N ALA A 33 -4.42 -14.66 -2.85
CA ALA A 33 -3.53 -14.15 -3.89
C ALA A 33 -2.80 -15.27 -4.64
N PHE A 34 -2.23 -16.25 -3.93
CA PHE A 34 -1.56 -17.40 -4.54
C PHE A 34 -2.53 -18.28 -5.34
N ARG A 35 -3.76 -18.46 -4.86
CA ARG A 35 -4.81 -19.20 -5.59
C ARG A 35 -5.16 -18.49 -6.90
N MET A 36 -5.30 -17.16 -6.87
CA MET A 36 -5.58 -16.36 -8.06
C MET A 36 -4.40 -16.38 -9.06
N ALA A 37 -3.17 -16.23 -8.55
CA ALA A 37 -1.96 -16.29 -9.37
C ALA A 37 -1.77 -17.67 -10.00
N ALA A 38 -2.01 -18.74 -9.25
CA ALA A 38 -1.97 -20.13 -9.72
C ALA A 38 -2.93 -20.35 -10.91
N LYS A 39 -4.16 -19.81 -10.81
CA LYS A 39 -5.15 -19.88 -11.88
C LYS A 39 -4.70 -19.13 -13.15
N LYS A 40 -4.14 -17.93 -13.01
CA LYS A 40 -3.69 -17.12 -14.15
C LYS A 40 -2.42 -17.67 -14.82
N LEU A 41 -1.46 -18.15 -14.02
CA LEU A 41 -0.17 -18.68 -14.48
C LEU A 41 -0.24 -20.16 -14.88
N LYS A 42 -1.39 -20.82 -14.69
CA LYS A 42 -1.57 -22.27 -14.88
C LYS A 42 -0.52 -23.09 -14.10
N ARG A 43 -0.22 -22.66 -12.88
CA ARG A 43 0.70 -23.32 -11.93
C ARG A 43 -0.05 -23.75 -10.67
N SER A 44 0.60 -24.57 -9.83
CA SER A 44 0.04 -24.90 -8.52
C SER A 44 0.20 -23.74 -7.53
N GLU A 45 -0.71 -23.65 -6.57
CA GLU A 45 -0.64 -22.67 -5.47
C GLU A 45 0.67 -22.81 -4.69
N ALA A 46 1.09 -24.05 -4.40
CA ALA A 46 2.36 -24.35 -3.75
C ALA A 46 3.59 -23.88 -4.56
N ALA A 47 3.55 -23.96 -5.89
CA ALA A 47 4.63 -23.45 -6.74
C ALA A 47 4.70 -21.92 -6.69
N CYS A 48 3.55 -21.24 -6.71
CA CYS A 48 3.47 -19.78 -6.57
C CYS A 48 3.97 -19.32 -5.21
N GLN A 49 3.55 -19.98 -4.13
CA GLN A 49 4.01 -19.69 -2.77
C GLN A 49 5.52 -19.88 -2.63
N THR A 50 6.05 -20.99 -3.16
CA THR A 50 7.48 -21.29 -3.12
C THR A 50 8.28 -20.24 -3.90
N ARG A 51 7.83 -19.86 -5.10
CA ARG A 51 8.49 -18.80 -5.89
C ARG A 51 8.47 -17.46 -5.18
N TRP A 52 7.33 -17.09 -4.60
CA TRP A 52 7.18 -15.88 -3.83
C TRP A 52 8.18 -15.82 -2.67
N ASN A 53 8.22 -16.89 -1.86
CA ASN A 53 9.11 -16.96 -0.70
C ASN A 53 10.60 -16.98 -1.07
N ALA A 54 10.97 -17.60 -2.19
CA ALA A 54 12.37 -17.78 -2.58
C ALA A 54 12.99 -16.59 -3.32
N LYS A 55 12.20 -15.76 -4.01
CA LYS A 55 12.75 -14.74 -4.92
C LYS A 55 12.02 -13.39 -4.89
N LEU A 56 10.71 -13.38 -4.61
CA LEU A 56 9.90 -12.16 -4.76
C LEU A 56 9.66 -11.43 -3.43
N LYS A 57 9.71 -12.12 -2.30
CA LYS A 57 9.57 -11.52 -0.96
C LYS A 57 10.66 -10.48 -0.68
N GLU A 58 11.87 -10.71 -1.16
CA GLU A 58 13.04 -9.86 -0.87
C GLU A 58 13.15 -8.64 -1.77
N ALA A 59 12.47 -8.62 -2.92
CA ALA A 59 12.65 -7.58 -3.92
C ALA A 59 12.05 -6.21 -3.53
N ASP A 60 11.10 -6.17 -2.59
CA ASP A 60 10.44 -4.92 -2.15
C ASP A 60 10.71 -4.56 -0.68
N GLN A 61 11.35 -5.45 0.08
CA GLN A 61 11.66 -5.18 1.48
C GLN A 61 13.05 -4.58 1.56
N LEU A 62 13.11 -3.28 1.88
CA LEU A 62 14.33 -2.65 2.35
C LEU A 62 14.88 -3.50 3.50
N ASN A 63 15.97 -4.22 3.24
CA ASN A 63 16.57 -5.14 4.20
C ASN A 63 17.88 -4.53 4.74
N LEU A 64 18.38 -5.09 5.84
CA LEU A 64 19.53 -4.54 6.54
C LEU A 64 20.77 -4.47 5.63
N GLU A 65 20.93 -5.41 4.70
CA GLU A 65 22.05 -5.43 3.75
C GLU A 65 22.00 -4.23 2.79
N HIS A 66 20.83 -3.91 2.24
CA HIS A 66 20.64 -2.72 1.40
C HIS A 66 20.97 -1.43 2.16
N VAL A 67 20.57 -1.35 3.44
CA VAL A 67 20.86 -0.20 4.30
C VAL A 67 22.36 -0.10 4.59
N ILE A 68 23.03 -1.20 4.94
CA ILE A 68 24.48 -1.24 5.19
C ILE A 68 25.23 -0.80 3.94
N GLN A 69 24.84 -1.28 2.76
CA GLN A 69 25.51 -0.94 1.51
C GLN A 69 25.34 0.53 1.15
N PHE A 70 24.16 1.11 1.39
CA PHE A 70 23.92 2.55 1.21
C PHE A 70 24.70 3.40 2.22
N LEU A 71 24.76 3.00 3.50
CA LEU A 71 25.50 3.76 4.51
C LEU A 71 27.02 3.77 4.24
N LYS A 72 27.55 2.72 3.60
CA LYS A 72 28.96 2.68 3.18
C LYS A 72 29.30 3.67 2.06
N THR A 73 28.33 4.12 1.25
CA THR A 73 28.60 5.07 0.15
C THR A 73 28.60 6.53 0.58
N MET A 74 28.23 6.81 1.84
CA MET A 74 28.01 8.17 2.34
C MET A 74 28.91 8.49 3.55
N PRO A 75 29.55 9.67 3.60
CA PRO A 75 30.31 10.08 4.78
C PRO A 75 29.42 10.20 6.03
N PRO A 76 29.85 9.71 7.21
CA PRO A 76 29.01 9.66 8.42
C PRO A 76 28.42 11.01 8.87
N ILE A 77 29.14 12.11 8.63
CA ILE A 77 28.73 13.47 9.02
C ILE A 77 27.56 13.98 8.18
N PHE A 78 27.57 13.73 6.88
CA PHE A 78 26.51 14.19 5.96
C PHE A 78 25.19 13.43 6.23
N LEU A 79 25.28 12.14 6.56
CA LEU A 79 24.12 11.34 6.93
C LEU A 79 23.42 11.84 8.19
N LEU A 80 24.14 12.38 9.17
CA LEU A 80 23.54 12.86 10.41
C LEU A 80 22.77 14.16 10.18
N GLU A 81 23.35 15.10 9.44
CA GLU A 81 22.71 16.38 9.13
C GLU A 81 21.46 16.18 8.26
N GLU A 82 21.56 15.38 7.21
CA GLU A 82 20.43 15.08 6.33
C GLU A 82 19.33 14.31 7.09
N ASN A 83 19.67 13.35 7.95
CA ASN A 83 18.68 12.67 8.79
C ASN A 83 17.96 13.64 9.73
N ASN A 84 18.67 14.59 10.33
CA ASN A 84 18.07 15.58 11.23
C ASN A 84 17.11 16.50 10.46
N LYS A 85 17.51 16.93 9.26
CA LYS A 85 16.67 17.74 8.37
C LYS A 85 15.41 16.97 7.93
N LEU A 86 15.56 15.72 7.48
CA LEU A 86 14.45 14.87 7.08
C LEU A 86 13.48 14.59 8.24
N LYS A 87 14.00 14.40 9.46
CA LYS A 87 13.15 14.26 10.65
C LYS A 87 12.32 15.51 10.92
N ALA A 88 12.95 16.69 10.86
CA ALA A 88 12.24 17.95 11.06
C ALA A 88 11.16 18.18 9.98
N GLU A 89 11.47 17.87 8.72
CA GLU A 89 10.50 17.94 7.62
C GLU A 89 9.34 16.95 7.84
N GLN A 90 9.64 15.72 8.26
CA GLN A 90 8.63 14.71 8.55
C GLN A 90 7.68 15.13 9.68
N GLU A 91 8.21 15.72 10.75
CA GLU A 91 7.38 16.27 11.83
C GLU A 91 6.50 17.42 11.33
N GLY A 92 7.05 18.33 10.53
CA GLY A 92 6.30 19.41 9.90
C GLY A 92 5.18 18.90 9.00
N LEU A 93 5.43 17.87 8.20
CA LEU A 93 4.43 17.23 7.35
C LEU A 93 3.33 16.56 8.18
N LYS A 94 3.68 15.84 9.26
CA LYS A 94 2.71 15.23 10.17
C LYS A 94 1.81 16.28 10.82
N ALA A 95 2.36 17.41 11.26
CA ALA A 95 1.58 18.50 11.83
C ALA A 95 0.62 19.12 10.80
N LYS A 96 1.08 19.37 9.57
CA LYS A 96 0.23 19.85 8.47
C LYS A 96 -0.89 18.87 8.14
N HIS A 97 -0.58 17.57 8.07
CA HIS A 97 -1.56 16.52 7.82
C HIS A 97 -2.64 16.51 8.92
N HIS A 98 -2.22 16.54 10.19
CA HIS A 98 -3.16 16.61 11.31
C HIS A 98 -4.07 17.85 11.24
N ALA A 99 -3.51 19.02 10.95
CA ALA A 99 -4.28 20.25 10.81
C ALA A 99 -5.28 20.20 9.64
N LEU A 100 -4.87 19.64 8.49
CA LEU A 100 -5.73 19.45 7.34
C LEU A 100 -6.85 18.45 7.62
N ALA A 101 -6.56 17.34 8.29
CA ALA A 101 -7.56 16.35 8.69
C ALA A 101 -8.64 16.98 9.58
N LYS A 102 -8.25 17.80 10.57
CA LYS A 102 -9.20 18.52 11.43
C LYS A 102 -10.05 19.54 10.64
N LYS A 103 -9.44 20.26 9.70
CA LYS A 103 -10.19 21.18 8.82
C LYS A 103 -11.20 20.43 7.96
N TRP A 104 -10.80 19.28 7.41
CA TRP A 104 -11.67 18.44 6.60
C TRP A 104 -12.85 17.89 7.41
N GLU A 105 -12.60 17.41 8.63
CA GLU A 105 -13.63 16.92 9.54
C GLU A 105 -14.66 18.01 9.89
N ASN A 106 -14.19 19.21 10.21
CA ASN A 106 -15.08 20.35 10.48
C ASN A 106 -15.91 20.73 9.25
N ALA A 107 -15.30 20.76 8.06
CA ALA A 107 -16.01 21.08 6.82
C ALA A 107 -17.06 20.00 6.48
N ALA A 108 -16.73 18.72 6.69
CA ALA A 108 -17.66 17.62 6.50
C ALA A 108 -18.85 17.70 7.47
N LEU A 109 -18.61 18.09 8.73
CA LEU A 109 -19.67 18.31 9.71
C LEU A 109 -20.59 19.46 9.28
N HIS A 110 -20.03 20.61 8.92
CA HIS A 110 -20.80 21.77 8.46
C HIS A 110 -21.67 21.44 7.24
N MET A 111 -21.10 20.74 6.26
CA MET A 111 -21.82 20.32 5.06
C MET A 111 -22.97 19.36 5.40
N LYS A 112 -22.80 18.48 6.39
CA LYS A 112 -23.86 17.58 6.86
C LYS A 112 -25.00 18.35 7.53
N GLU A 113 -24.69 19.37 8.33
CA GLU A 113 -25.68 20.24 8.97
C GLU A 113 -26.48 21.03 7.95
N GLU A 114 -25.82 21.60 6.94
CA GLU A 114 -26.48 22.30 5.83
C GLU A 114 -27.44 21.37 5.07
N LEU A 115 -27.00 20.16 4.72
CA LEU A 115 -27.86 19.18 4.04
C LEU A 115 -29.10 18.85 4.86
N ALA A 116 -28.97 18.66 6.17
CA ALA A 116 -30.11 18.40 7.06
C ALA A 116 -31.11 19.58 7.10
N LEU A 117 -30.60 20.81 7.08
CA LEU A 117 -31.45 22.02 6.99
C LEU A 117 -32.20 22.07 5.65
N TYR A 118 -31.51 21.82 4.53
CA TYR A 118 -32.13 21.80 3.20
C TYR A 118 -33.23 20.73 3.10
N GLU A 119 -32.98 19.52 3.60
CA GLU A 119 -33.98 18.45 3.66
C GLU A 119 -35.22 18.86 4.48
N GLY A 120 -35.00 19.50 5.63
CA GLY A 120 -36.08 20.02 6.47
C GLY A 120 -36.95 21.05 5.75
N VAL A 121 -36.33 22.02 5.06
CA VAL A 121 -37.06 23.04 4.30
C VAL A 121 -37.83 22.41 3.14
N LEU A 122 -37.23 21.48 2.39
CA LEU A 122 -37.91 20.77 1.30
C LEU A 122 -39.15 20.00 1.78
N LYS A 123 -39.07 19.39 2.97
CA LYS A 123 -40.20 18.69 3.58
C LYS A 123 -41.36 19.64 3.87
N VAL A 124 -41.11 20.79 4.50
CA VAL A 124 -42.13 21.81 4.78
C VAL A 124 -42.76 22.35 3.50
N ILE A 125 -41.96 22.60 2.46
CA ILE A 125 -42.46 23.09 1.15
C ILE A 125 -43.37 22.05 0.49
N ASN A 126 -43.05 20.76 0.61
CA ASN A 126 -43.86 19.69 0.04
C ASN A 126 -45.14 19.43 0.84
N GLU A 127 -45.13 19.68 2.15
CA GLU A 127 -46.31 19.55 3.03
C GLU A 127 -47.27 20.76 2.95
N THR A 128 -46.83 21.89 2.38
CA THR A 128 -47.63 23.12 2.23
C THR A 128 -48.23 23.32 0.84
N LYS A 129 -48.04 22.34 -0.07
CA LYS A 129 -48.71 22.24 -1.37
C LYS A 129 -49.84 21.23 -1.32
#